data_AF-A0A957PF50-F1
#
_entry.id   AF-A0A957PF50-F1
#
_cell.length_a   1.000
_cell.length_b   1.000
_cell.length_c   1.000
_cell.angle_alpha   90.00
_cell.angle_beta   90.00
_cell.angle_gamma   90.00
#
_symmetry.space_group_name_H-M   'P 1'
#
loop_
_entity.id
_entity.type
_entity.pdbx_description
1 polymer ?
#
loop_
_entity_poly.entity_id
_entity_poly.type
_entity_poly.pdbx_seq_one_letter_code
_entity_poly.pdbx_strand_id
1 'polypeptide(L)'
;QASVTAANESTPHNNVQSVMRKLRPPRLQFGRNAYQLYEGEGPFQAPVELDRANPFDDVVVAYTGSQSGILTIPRGQIRTSINIVVKDDPVAEADETWAFQLTNPRGAMLGANDAVQLTILDDDVGIFDYSEEEVIEEDVPPASTSPFFLPISFR
;
A
#
# COMPACT_ATOMS: atom_id res chain seq x y z
N GLN A 1 6.57 -8.56 -79.42
CA GLN A 1 5.42 -8.67 -78.51
C GLN A 1 5.83 -8.05 -77.18
N ALA A 2 5.03 -7.12 -76.66
CA ALA A 2 5.30 -6.33 -75.46
C ALA A 2 5.02 -7.12 -74.18
N SER A 3 5.79 -6.80 -73.12
CA SER A 3 5.49 -6.74 -71.67
C SER A 3 4.60 -7.84 -71.04
N VAL A 4 4.86 -8.34 -69.83
CA VAL A 4 4.77 -7.61 -68.55
C VAL A 4 5.42 -8.45 -67.43
N THR A 5 6.27 -7.78 -66.65
CA THR A 5 6.78 -8.18 -65.33
C THR A 5 5.63 -8.36 -64.34
N ALA A 6 5.43 -9.56 -63.80
CA ALA A 6 4.50 -9.77 -62.69
C ALA A 6 5.18 -9.46 -61.35
N ALA A 7 4.96 -8.25 -60.85
CA ALA A 7 5.02 -8.01 -59.40
C ALA A 7 3.83 -8.75 -58.77
N ASN A 8 4.07 -9.55 -57.73
CA ASN A 8 3.00 -10.05 -56.87
C ASN A 8 3.34 -9.66 -55.44
N GLU A 9 3.05 -8.39 -55.15
CA GLU A 9 3.15 -7.80 -53.82
C GLU A 9 1.95 -8.25 -52.99
N SER A 10 2.29 -8.86 -51.85
CA SER A 10 1.56 -9.03 -50.59
C SER A 10 0.05 -8.70 -50.55
N THR A 11 -0.70 -9.73 -50.15
CA THR A 11 -2.07 -9.63 -49.63
C THR A 11 -2.20 -8.50 -48.58
N PRO A 12 -3.15 -7.55 -48.73
CA PRO A 12 -3.45 -6.60 -47.67
C PRO A 12 -4.37 -7.30 -46.67
N HIS A 13 -3.79 -8.01 -45.70
CA HIS A 13 -4.53 -8.35 -44.49
C HIS A 13 -4.69 -7.07 -43.66
N ASN A 14 -5.81 -6.37 -43.92
CA ASN A 14 -6.67 -5.70 -42.96
C ASN A 14 -6.00 -4.98 -41.77
N ASN A 15 -5.32 -3.87 -42.07
CA ASN A 15 -4.73 -2.93 -41.11
C ASN A 15 -5.76 -2.27 -40.15
N VAL A 16 -7.07 -2.49 -40.31
CA VAL A 16 -8.13 -1.92 -39.46
C VAL A 16 -8.05 -2.41 -38.01
N GLN A 17 -7.73 -3.68 -37.73
CA GLN A 17 -7.58 -4.14 -36.34
C GLN A 17 -6.30 -3.58 -35.67
N SER A 18 -5.20 -3.44 -36.42
CA SER A 18 -3.96 -2.80 -35.94
C SER A 18 -4.14 -1.31 -35.66
N VAL A 19 -4.90 -0.60 -36.51
CA VAL A 19 -5.24 0.82 -36.29
C VAL A 19 -6.25 0.99 -35.14
N MET A 20 -7.24 0.09 -35.00
CA MET A 20 -8.20 0.15 -33.90
C MET A 20 -7.58 -0.21 -32.54
N ARG A 21 -6.60 -1.13 -32.50
CA ARG A 21 -5.82 -1.42 -31.28
C ARG A 21 -4.91 -0.25 -30.86
N LYS A 22 -4.55 0.63 -31.82
CA LYS A 22 -3.90 1.93 -31.57
C LYS A 22 -4.86 3.01 -31.03
N LEU A 23 -6.19 2.84 -31.07
CA LEU A 23 -7.16 3.89 -30.72
C LEU A 23 -7.84 3.74 -29.35
N ARG A 24 -7.79 2.55 -28.72
CA ARG A 24 -8.35 2.40 -27.36
C ARG A 24 -7.36 2.95 -26.34
N PRO A 25 -7.74 3.87 -25.44
CA PRO A 25 -6.90 4.25 -24.31
C PRO A 25 -6.62 3.05 -23.40
N PRO A 26 -5.43 2.95 -22.78
CA PRO A 26 -5.16 1.94 -21.75
C PRO A 26 -6.06 2.16 -20.52
N ARG A 27 -6.20 1.11 -19.72
CA ARG A 27 -6.86 1.18 -18.41
C ARG A 27 -5.83 1.40 -17.32
N LEU A 28 -6.07 2.38 -16.47
CA LEU A 28 -5.25 2.77 -15.35
C LEU A 28 -5.91 2.33 -14.04
N GLN A 29 -5.17 1.65 -13.18
CA GLN A 29 -5.70 1.10 -11.93
C GLN A 29 -4.61 0.90 -10.88
N PHE A 30 -5.00 0.71 -9.64
CA PHE A 30 -4.12 0.13 -8.63
C PHE A 30 -3.87 -1.35 -8.92
N GLY A 31 -2.67 -1.83 -8.55
CA GLY A 31 -2.33 -3.25 -8.69
C GLY A 31 -3.18 -4.18 -7.82
N ARG A 32 -3.76 -3.65 -6.73
CA ARG A 32 -4.69 -4.33 -5.82
C ARG A 32 -5.75 -3.35 -5.32
N ASN A 33 -6.82 -3.87 -4.74
CA ASN A 33 -7.86 -3.08 -4.07
C ASN A 33 -7.55 -2.81 -2.58
N ALA A 34 -6.60 -3.53 -1.99
CA ALA A 34 -6.14 -3.31 -0.62
C ALA A 34 -4.67 -3.69 -0.41
N TYR A 35 -4.03 -3.02 0.54
CA TYR A 35 -2.69 -3.30 1.07
C TYR A 35 -2.72 -3.25 2.60
N GLN A 36 -1.87 -4.06 3.23
CA GLN A 36 -1.59 -4.02 4.66
C GLN A 36 -0.07 -4.01 4.83
N LEU A 37 0.43 -3.18 5.75
CA LEU A 37 1.84 -3.07 6.09
C LEU A 37 1.96 -2.69 7.57
N TYR A 38 3.12 -3.00 8.16
CA TYR A 38 3.50 -2.49 9.48
C TYR A 38 4.14 -1.10 9.36
N GLU A 39 4.07 -0.31 10.41
CA GLU A 39 4.62 1.05 10.44
C GLU A 39 6.14 1.09 10.20
N GLY A 40 6.86 0.04 10.64
CA GLY A 40 8.29 -0.13 10.43
C GLY A 40 8.74 -0.55 9.01
N GLU A 41 7.83 -0.78 8.05
CA GLU A 41 8.21 -1.24 6.69
C GLU A 41 8.81 -0.14 5.79
N GLY A 42 8.98 1.08 6.31
CA GLY A 42 9.55 2.22 5.59
C GLY A 42 8.57 2.86 4.59
N PRO A 43 9.03 3.74 3.68
CA PRO A 43 8.13 4.39 2.75
C PRO A 43 7.54 3.37 1.77
N PHE A 44 6.23 3.22 1.82
CA PHE A 44 5.48 2.34 0.95
C PHE A 44 5.17 3.01 -0.39
N GLN A 45 5.34 2.26 -1.48
CA GLN A 45 5.02 2.71 -2.83
C GLN A 45 3.81 1.98 -3.36
N ALA A 46 2.63 2.56 -3.20
CA ALA A 46 1.38 1.97 -3.69
C ALA A 46 1.40 1.95 -5.23
N PRO A 47 1.42 0.77 -5.88
CA PRO A 47 1.63 0.68 -7.32
C PRO A 47 0.36 1.06 -8.09
N VAL A 48 0.56 1.94 -9.08
CA VAL A 48 -0.44 2.35 -10.06
C VAL A 48 0.04 1.90 -11.43
N GLU A 49 -0.79 1.17 -12.15
CA GLU A 49 -0.40 0.53 -13.41
C GLU A 49 -1.41 0.70 -14.53
N LEU A 50 -0.88 0.66 -15.75
CA LEU A 50 -1.64 0.57 -16.99
C LEU A 50 -1.71 -0.88 -17.45
N ASP A 51 -2.87 -1.30 -17.98
CA ASP A 51 -3.04 -2.62 -18.60
C ASP A 51 -2.15 -2.81 -19.84
N ARG A 52 -1.75 -1.71 -20.48
CA ARG A 52 -0.76 -1.64 -21.56
C ARG A 52 -0.14 -0.25 -21.64
N ALA A 53 1.04 -0.16 -22.23
CA ALA A 53 1.68 1.14 -22.47
C ALA A 53 0.84 2.03 -23.40
N ASN A 54 0.81 3.33 -23.12
CA ASN A 54 0.40 4.33 -24.10
C ASN A 54 1.64 4.71 -24.95
N PRO A 55 1.71 4.35 -26.24
CA PRO A 55 2.87 4.65 -27.07
C PRO A 55 2.87 6.09 -27.64
N PHE A 56 1.79 6.84 -27.46
CA PHE A 56 1.60 8.14 -28.11
C PHE A 56 1.89 9.32 -27.18
N ASP A 57 1.40 9.24 -25.95
CA ASP A 57 1.46 10.32 -24.97
C ASP A 57 1.76 9.80 -23.56
N ASP A 58 2.21 10.70 -22.70
CA ASP A 58 2.26 10.47 -21.26
C ASP A 58 0.84 10.35 -20.70
N VAL A 59 0.67 9.48 -19.70
CA VAL A 59 -0.57 9.38 -18.93
C VAL A 59 -0.45 10.22 -17.68
N VAL A 60 -1.41 11.11 -17.45
CA VAL A 60 -1.47 11.95 -16.24
C VAL A 60 -2.73 11.60 -15.48
N VAL A 61 -2.63 11.44 -14.17
CA VAL A 61 -3.77 11.12 -13.30
C VAL A 61 -3.63 11.87 -11.98
N ALA A 62 -4.74 12.32 -11.40
CA ALA A 62 -4.77 12.84 -10.04
C ALA A 62 -5.19 11.75 -9.06
N TYR A 63 -4.75 11.85 -7.81
CA TYR A 63 -5.27 11.00 -6.73
C TYR A 63 -5.69 11.84 -5.52
N THR A 64 -6.68 11.34 -4.79
CA THR A 64 -7.23 11.97 -3.57
C THR A 64 -7.38 10.93 -2.45
N GLY A 65 -7.26 11.34 -1.19
CA GLY A 65 -7.31 10.46 -0.02
C GLY A 65 -6.76 11.15 1.23
N SER A 66 -6.06 10.41 2.10
CA SER A 66 -5.28 10.96 3.22
C SER A 66 -4.17 11.94 2.76
N GLN A 67 -3.76 11.82 1.50
CA GLN A 67 -3.01 12.83 0.76
C GLN A 67 -3.46 12.86 -0.70
N SER A 68 -3.13 13.94 -1.40
CA SER A 68 -3.50 14.16 -2.81
C SER A 68 -2.31 14.56 -3.66
N GLY A 69 -2.34 14.24 -4.94
CA GLY A 69 -1.27 14.59 -5.86
C GLY A 69 -1.58 14.26 -7.31
N ILE A 70 -0.57 14.41 -8.16
CA ILE A 70 -0.62 14.10 -9.59
C ILE A 70 0.50 13.11 -9.90
N LEU A 71 0.16 12.03 -10.60
CA LEU A 71 1.11 11.06 -11.12
C LEU A 71 1.23 11.22 -12.63
N THR A 72 2.44 11.04 -13.14
CA THR A 72 2.72 10.95 -14.57
C THR A 72 3.35 9.60 -14.86
N ILE A 73 2.80 8.87 -15.82
CA ILE A 73 3.42 7.68 -16.41
C ILE A 73 3.95 8.11 -17.79
N PRO A 74 5.27 8.21 -17.97
CA PRO A 74 5.85 8.58 -19.27
C PRO A 74 5.41 7.63 -20.38
N ARG A 75 5.30 8.15 -21.60
CA ARG A 75 4.95 7.37 -22.80
C ARG A 75 5.79 6.10 -22.89
N GLY A 76 5.15 5.00 -23.28
CA GLY A 76 5.79 3.69 -23.36
C GLY A 76 5.98 2.96 -22.03
N GLN A 77 5.82 3.63 -20.87
CA GLN A 77 5.84 3.00 -19.56
C GLN A 77 4.44 2.56 -19.14
N ILE A 78 4.38 1.71 -18.11
CA ILE A 78 3.14 1.11 -17.62
C ILE A 78 2.93 1.27 -16.11
N ARG A 79 3.88 1.83 -15.38
CA ARG A 79 3.86 1.84 -13.91
C ARG A 79 4.37 3.15 -13.34
N THR A 80 3.78 3.52 -12.21
CA THR A 80 4.23 4.57 -11.30
C THR A 80 3.73 4.19 -9.89
N SER A 81 3.97 5.02 -8.90
CA SER A 81 3.54 4.77 -7.52
C SER A 81 3.15 6.05 -6.80
N ILE A 82 2.25 5.91 -5.83
CA ILE A 82 2.04 6.92 -4.79
C ILE A 82 3.06 6.63 -3.68
N ASN A 83 3.87 7.63 -3.33
CA ASN A 83 4.80 7.51 -2.20
C ASN A 83 4.07 7.80 -0.90
N ILE A 84 4.15 6.87 0.05
CA ILE A 84 3.46 6.92 1.32
C ILE A 84 4.52 6.77 2.40
N VAL A 85 4.69 7.81 3.21
CA VAL A 85 5.62 7.79 4.34
C VAL A 85 4.82 7.49 5.59
N VAL A 86 5.09 6.34 6.19
CA VAL A 86 4.58 5.99 7.51
C VAL A 86 5.62 6.42 8.54
N LYS A 87 5.15 6.95 9.66
CA LYS A 87 6.01 7.35 10.78
C LYS A 87 6.06 6.17 11.74
N ASP A 88 7.25 5.62 11.88
CA ASP A 88 7.57 4.57 12.83
C ASP A 88 8.10 5.23 14.12
N ASP A 89 7.54 4.85 15.26
CA ASP A 89 8.04 5.22 16.59
C ASP A 89 7.85 4.05 17.57
N PRO A 90 8.11 4.18 18.90
CA PRO A 90 8.00 3.05 19.83
C PRO A 90 6.75 3.09 20.72
N VAL A 91 5.75 3.89 20.34
CA VAL A 91 4.51 4.08 21.10
C VAL A 91 3.41 3.26 20.47
N ALA A 92 2.87 2.29 21.22
CA ALA A 92 1.70 1.53 20.77
C ALA A 92 0.51 2.46 20.43
N GLU A 93 0.09 2.40 19.18
CA GLU A 93 -1.02 3.13 18.58
C GLU A 93 -2.13 2.16 18.13
N ALA A 94 -3.14 2.69 17.45
CA ALA A 94 -4.21 1.88 16.86
C ALA A 94 -4.01 1.81 15.34
N ASP A 95 -4.34 0.66 14.74
CA ASP A 95 -4.28 0.48 13.29
C ASP A 95 -4.98 1.63 12.54
N GLU A 96 -4.29 2.17 11.54
CA GLU A 96 -4.81 3.23 10.70
C GLU A 96 -5.29 2.70 9.35
N THR A 97 -6.36 3.28 8.80
CA THR A 97 -6.83 2.93 7.45
C THR A 97 -6.99 4.17 6.59
N TRP A 98 -6.27 4.19 5.47
CA TRP A 98 -6.30 5.26 4.47
C TRP A 98 -6.92 4.76 3.16
N ALA A 99 -7.73 5.61 2.52
CA ALA A 99 -8.32 5.31 1.22
C ALA A 99 -7.79 6.29 0.16
N PHE A 100 -7.43 5.76 -1.01
CA PHE A 100 -7.02 6.56 -2.17
C PHE A 100 -7.90 6.26 -3.37
N GLN A 101 -8.19 7.31 -4.16
CA GLN A 101 -8.98 7.24 -5.38
C GLN A 101 -8.22 7.89 -6.53
N LEU A 102 -8.14 7.22 -7.67
CA LEU A 102 -7.67 7.79 -8.94
C LEU A 102 -8.78 8.62 -9.58
N THR A 103 -8.46 9.83 -10.02
CA THR A 103 -9.40 10.80 -10.59
C THR A 103 -8.82 11.51 -11.81
N ASN A 104 -9.72 11.97 -12.69
CA ASN A 104 -9.41 12.81 -13.84
C ASN A 104 -8.24 12.31 -14.73
N PRO A 105 -8.19 11.02 -15.15
CA PRO A 105 -7.11 10.53 -15.97
C PRO A 105 -7.13 11.19 -17.36
N ARG A 106 -5.95 11.54 -17.87
CA ARG A 106 -5.70 11.95 -19.24
C ARG A 106 -4.79 10.94 -19.92
N GLY A 107 -5.15 10.50 -21.12
CA GLY A 107 -4.38 9.51 -21.88
C GLY A 107 -4.65 8.05 -21.47
N ALA A 108 -5.59 7.83 -20.55
CA ALA A 108 -6.06 6.52 -20.10
C ALA A 108 -7.53 6.60 -19.67
N MET A 109 -8.16 5.45 -19.46
CA MET A 109 -9.45 5.31 -18.77
C MET A 109 -9.23 4.65 -17.41
N LEU A 110 -10.09 4.90 -16.42
CA LEU A 110 -10.03 4.17 -15.16
C LEU A 110 -10.34 2.67 -15.39
N GLY A 111 -9.58 1.83 -14.70
CA GLY A 111 -9.76 0.38 -14.63
C GLY A 111 -10.78 -0.01 -13.57
N ALA A 112 -10.78 -1.28 -13.18
CA ALA A 112 -11.71 -1.79 -12.17
C ALA A 112 -11.31 -1.37 -10.74
N ASN A 113 -10.01 -1.29 -10.47
CA ASN A 113 -9.47 -0.89 -9.17
C ASN A 113 -9.02 0.57 -9.26
N ASP A 114 -9.95 1.50 -9.36
CA ASP A 114 -9.64 2.93 -9.31
C ASP A 114 -9.57 3.48 -7.88
N ALA A 115 -9.97 2.67 -6.89
CA ALA A 115 -9.80 2.90 -5.46
C ALA A 115 -8.91 1.84 -4.82
N VAL A 116 -8.22 2.21 -3.74
CA VAL A 116 -7.45 1.29 -2.90
C VAL A 116 -7.55 1.67 -1.43
N GLN A 117 -7.61 0.66 -0.55
CA GLN A 117 -7.47 0.84 0.90
C GLN A 117 -6.06 0.41 1.35
N LEU A 118 -5.48 1.18 2.26
CA LEU A 118 -4.20 0.90 2.90
C LEU A 118 -4.45 0.81 4.40
N THR A 119 -4.15 -0.32 5.02
CA THR A 119 -4.15 -0.44 6.48
C THR A 119 -2.72 -0.48 7.00
N ILE A 120 -2.40 0.40 7.92
CA ILE A 120 -1.13 0.44 8.63
C ILE A 120 -1.37 -0.25 9.97
N LEU A 121 -0.60 -1.29 10.25
CA LEU A 121 -0.65 -2.06 11.47
C LEU A 121 0.43 -1.55 12.43
N ASP A 122 0.03 -1.31 13.67
CA ASP A 122 0.93 -1.02 14.79
C ASP A 122 1.68 -2.32 15.16
N ASP A 123 3.01 -2.27 15.26
CA ASP A 123 3.81 -3.39 15.78
C ASP A 123 4.53 -3.09 17.08
N ASP A 124 4.19 -1.96 17.70
CA ASP A 124 4.73 -1.54 18.97
C ASP A 124 4.12 -2.23 20.19
N VAL A 125 4.94 -2.31 21.23
CA VAL A 125 4.52 -2.82 22.53
C VAL A 125 4.47 -1.67 23.52
N GLY A 126 3.28 -1.39 24.05
CA GLY A 126 3.12 -0.43 25.13
C GLY A 126 3.93 -0.86 26.34
N ILE A 127 5.04 -0.16 26.60
CA ILE A 127 5.84 -0.39 27.81
C ILE A 127 5.03 0.17 28.99
N PHE A 128 4.30 -0.70 29.68
CA PHE A 128 3.86 -0.40 31.04
C PHE A 128 5.07 -0.60 31.95
N ASP A 129 5.62 0.51 32.43
CA ASP A 129 6.68 0.51 33.44
C ASP A 129 6.15 -0.11 34.73
N TYR A 130 6.27 -1.43 34.85
CA TYR A 130 6.12 -2.13 36.12
C TYR A 130 7.45 -1.99 36.84
N SER A 131 7.72 -0.80 37.39
CA SER A 131 8.65 -0.72 38.50
C SER A 131 8.02 -1.50 39.65
N GLU A 132 8.33 -2.78 39.78
CA GLU A 132 8.19 -3.44 41.08
C GLU A 132 9.04 -2.60 42.04
N GLU A 133 8.41 -1.97 43.03
CA GLU A 133 9.15 -1.48 44.18
C GLU A 133 9.88 -2.68 44.75
N GLU A 134 11.19 -2.75 44.54
CA GLU A 134 12.05 -3.71 45.21
C GLU A 134 11.97 -3.39 46.70
N VAL A 135 11.07 -4.09 47.40
CA VAL A 135 11.03 -4.09 48.85
C VAL A 135 12.32 -4.79 49.28
N ILE A 136 13.34 -3.99 49.60
CA ILE A 136 14.51 -4.47 50.31
C ILE A 136 14.05 -5.01 51.68
N GLU A 137 13.82 -6.32 51.78
CA GLU A 137 13.79 -6.97 53.09
C GLU A 137 15.18 -6.82 53.69
N GLU A 138 15.33 -5.91 54.66
CA GLU A 138 16.51 -5.93 55.51
C GLU A 138 16.56 -7.28 56.22
N ASP A 139 17.63 -8.01 55.96
CA ASP A 139 18.01 -9.30 56.52
C ASP A 139 17.73 -9.40 58.04
N VAL A 140 16.59 -9.99 58.42
CA VAL A 140 16.33 -10.38 59.80
C VAL A 140 16.71 -11.87 59.95
N PRO A 141 17.72 -12.24 60.78
CA PRO A 141 18.17 -13.62 60.90
C PRO A 141 17.06 -14.53 61.48
N PRO A 142 17.07 -15.85 61.19
CA PRO A 142 15.97 -16.74 61.55
C PRO A 142 15.95 -17.02 63.07
N ALA A 143 15.30 -16.15 63.83
CA ALA A 143 14.92 -16.44 65.20
C ALA A 143 13.59 -17.22 65.19
N SER A 144 13.73 -18.54 65.35
CA SER A 144 12.67 -19.46 65.74
C SER A 144 11.85 -18.91 66.91
N THR A 145 10.58 -18.55 66.67
CA THR A 145 9.55 -18.49 67.71
C THR A 145 8.20 -18.90 67.14
N SER A 146 7.61 -19.90 67.80
CA SER A 146 6.43 -20.69 67.45
C SER A 146 5.13 -19.88 67.23
N PRO A 147 4.16 -20.38 66.43
CA PRO A 147 2.89 -19.69 66.24
C PRO A 147 1.99 -19.92 67.46
N PHE A 148 1.88 -18.91 68.34
CA PHE A 148 0.78 -18.84 69.29
C PHE A 148 -0.46 -18.30 68.58
N PHE A 149 -1.46 -19.16 68.36
CA PHE A 149 -2.82 -18.74 68.00
C PHE A 149 -3.55 -18.31 69.28
N LEU A 150 -3.98 -17.04 69.35
CA LEU A 150 -5.01 -16.62 70.30
C LEU A 150 -6.39 -16.79 69.64
N PRO A 151 -7.38 -17.44 70.29
CA PRO A 151 -8.73 -17.50 69.76
C PRO A 151 -9.39 -16.12 69.87
N ILE A 152 -9.80 -15.53 68.75
CA ILE A 152 -10.66 -14.36 68.74
C ILE A 152 -12.05 -14.80 69.24
N SER A 153 -12.45 -14.33 70.42
CA SER A 153 -13.86 -14.37 70.85
C SER A 153 -14.61 -13.22 70.21
N PHE A 154 -15.65 -13.54 69.44
CA PHE A 154 -16.68 -12.58 69.06
C PHE A 154 -17.66 -12.39 70.24
N ARG A 155 -18.05 -11.14 70.50
CA ARG A 155 -19.28 -10.84 71.26
C ARG A 155 -20.47 -10.80 70.32
#